data_AF-A0A355SGJ8-F1
#
_entry.id   AF-A0A355SGJ8-F1
#
_cell.length_a   1.000
_cell.length_b   1.000
_cell.length_c   1.000
_cell.angle_alpha   90.00
_cell.angle_beta   90.00
_cell.angle_gamma   90.00
#
_symmetry.space_group_name_H-M   'P 1'
#
loop_
_entity.id
_entity.type
_entity.pdbx_description
1 polymer ?
#
loop_
_entity_poly.entity_id
_entity_poly.type
_entity_poly.pdbx_seq_one_letter_code
_entity_poly.pdbx_strand_id
1 'polypeptide(L)'
;LNRMNDLIENVRITGDVTFEGKNIYKDYDVIELRKKVGMVFQNPNPFPMSIFDNVAYGPRIHGIKNKRQLAEIVERSLIGAA
;
A
#
# COMPACT_ATOMS: atom_id res chain seq x y z
N LEU A 1 3.82 5.91 -6.03
CA LEU A 1 4.39 6.22 -7.36
C LEU A 1 4.14 5.05 -8.31
N ASN A 2 3.62 5.31 -9.51
CA ASN A 2 3.50 4.29 -10.56
C ASN A 2 4.88 4.07 -11.21
N ARG A 3 5.40 2.83 -11.14
CA ARG A 3 6.69 2.40 -11.72
C ARG A 3 6.49 1.38 -12.87
N MET A 4 5.35 1.43 -13.57
CA MET A 4 5.10 0.56 -14.73
C MET A 4 6.07 0.80 -15.89
N ASN A 5 6.61 2.03 -16.00
CA ASN A 5 7.60 2.38 -17.01
C ASN A 5 8.89 1.57 -16.91
N ASP A 6 9.21 1.04 -15.72
CA ASP A 6 10.39 0.21 -15.49
C ASP A 6 10.35 -1.11 -16.28
N LEU A 7 9.16 -1.53 -16.73
CA LEU A 7 8.95 -2.74 -17.53
C LEU A 7 9.15 -2.48 -19.04
N ILE A 8 9.41 -1.25 -19.45
CA ILE A 8 9.57 -0.85 -20.85
C ILE A 8 11.06 -0.63 -21.13
N GLU A 9 11.66 -1.49 -21.95
CA GLU A 9 13.13 -1.53 -22.18
C GLU A 9 13.75 -0.21 -22.66
N ASN A 10 12.97 0.65 -23.34
CA ASN A 10 13.47 1.88 -23.96
C ASN A 10 13.04 3.17 -23.24
N VAL A 11 12.60 3.10 -21.98
CA VAL A 11 12.24 4.30 -21.21
C VAL A 11 13.45 4.81 -20.43
N ARG A 12 13.77 6.10 -20.64
CA ARG A 12 14.75 6.82 -19.83
C ARG A 12 14.05 7.63 -18.74
N ILE A 13 14.31 7.28 -17.48
CA ILE A 13 13.86 8.05 -16.32
C ILE A 13 15.00 8.96 -15.88
N THR A 14 14.71 10.25 -15.67
CA THR A 14 15.68 11.25 -15.21
C THR A 14 15.22 11.90 -13.91
N GLY A 15 16.17 12.36 -13.10
CA GLY A 15 15.90 12.90 -11.78
C GLY A 15 15.83 11.82 -10.71
N ASP A 16 15.57 12.24 -9.47
CA ASP A 16 15.56 11.38 -8.30
C ASP A 16 14.31 11.66 -7.46
N VAL A 17 13.76 10.60 -6.85
CA VAL A 17 12.70 10.70 -5.84
C VAL A 17 13.22 9.97 -4.61
N THR A 18 13.18 10.62 -3.45
CA THR A 18 13.73 10.07 -2.22
C THR A 18 12.63 9.80 -1.20
N PHE A 19 12.76 8.69 -0.47
CA PHE A 19 11.93 8.34 0.67
C PHE A 19 12.85 7.90 1.81
N GLU A 20 12.74 8.55 2.97
CA GLU A 20 13.65 8.34 4.12
C GLU A 20 15.14 8.50 3.73
N GLY A 21 15.45 9.50 2.91
CA GLY A 21 16.83 9.79 2.47
C GLY A 21 17.41 8.83 1.44
N LYS A 22 16.65 7.82 0.99
CA LYS A 22 17.06 6.82 0.00
C LYS A 22 16.29 6.99 -1.31
N ASN A 23 16.95 6.78 -2.43
CA ASN A 23 16.36 6.90 -3.75
C ASN A 23 15.42 5.73 -4.04
N ILE A 24 14.16 6.01 -4.35
CA ILE A 24 13.17 4.96 -4.57
C ILE A 24 13.37 4.17 -5.85
N TYR A 25 14.15 4.66 -6.82
CA TYR A 25 14.46 3.96 -8.05
C TYR A 25 15.68 3.05 -7.92
N LYS A 26 16.65 3.42 -7.06
CA LYS A 26 17.95 2.73 -6.93
C LYS A 26 18.06 1.86 -5.68
N ASP A 27 17.54 2.34 -4.55
CA ASP A 27 17.82 1.76 -3.22
C ASP A 27 16.67 0.90 -2.68
N TYR A 28 15.49 0.97 -3.30
CA TYR A 28 14.29 0.26 -2.85
C TYR A 28 13.79 -0.75 -3.86
N ASP A 29 13.44 -1.93 -3.35
CA ASP A 29 12.49 -2.83 -4.02
C ASP A 29 11.08 -2.21 -4.03
N VAL A 30 10.39 -2.37 -5.15
CA VAL A 30 9.07 -1.74 -5.37
C VAL A 30 8.01 -2.31 -4.44
N ILE A 31 8.07 -3.61 -4.14
CA ILE A 31 7.09 -4.29 -3.28
C ILE A 31 7.30 -3.84 -1.84
N GLU A 32 8.54 -3.79 -1.37
CA GLU A 32 8.86 -3.32 -0.01
C GLU A 32 8.48 -1.85 0.20
N LEU A 33 8.73 -0.99 -0.79
CA LEU A 33 8.30 0.42 -0.72
C LEU A 33 6.78 0.56 -0.58
N ARG A 34 6.00 -0.25 -1.30
CA ARG A 34 4.53 -0.22 -1.27
C ARG A 34 3.94 -0.77 0.03
N LYS A 35 4.66 -1.61 0.75
CA LYS A 35 4.27 -2.01 2.12
C LYS A 35 4.42 -0.85 3.11
N LYS A 36 5.36 0.07 2.87
CA LYS A 36 5.59 1.23 3.76
C LYS A 36 4.70 2.43 3.43
N VAL A 37 4.29 2.59 2.18
CA VAL A 37 3.54 3.76 1.71
C VAL A 37 2.19 3.35 1.14
N GLY A 38 1.11 3.71 1.84
CA GLY A 38 -0.27 3.53 1.37
C GLY A 38 -0.70 4.61 0.38
N MET A 39 -1.55 4.23 -0.57
CA MET A 39 -2.18 5.16 -1.53
C MET A 39 -3.66 5.32 -1.20
N VAL A 40 -4.12 6.57 -1.10
CA VAL A 40 -5.54 6.92 -0.95
C VAL A 40 -6.01 7.54 -2.26
N PHE A 41 -7.07 6.98 -2.85
CA PHE A 41 -7.64 7.48 -4.10
C PHE A 41 -8.73 8.51 -3.82
N GLN A 42 -8.83 9.53 -4.66
CA GLN A 42 -9.90 10.52 -4.60
C GLN A 42 -11.28 9.87 -4.83
N ASN A 43 -11.37 9.00 -5.84
CA ASN A 43 -12.53 8.13 -6.03
C ASN A 43 -12.20 6.75 -5.44
N PRO A 44 -12.95 6.27 -4.43
CA PRO A 44 -12.66 4.98 -3.81
C PRO A 44 -12.77 3.84 -4.82
N ASN A 45 -11.83 2.89 -4.75
CA ASN A 45 -11.83 1.67 -5.55
C ASN A 45 -11.93 0.45 -4.62
N PRO A 46 -13.11 0.20 -4.01
CA PRO A 46 -13.28 -0.94 -3.11
C PRO A 46 -13.31 -2.24 -3.91
N PHE A 47 -12.77 -3.30 -3.34
CA PHE A 47 -12.92 -4.64 -3.90
C PHE A 47 -14.37 -5.13 -3.69
N PRO A 48 -14.87 -6.05 -4.54
CA PRO A 48 -16.20 -6.65 -4.42
C PRO A 48 -16.27 -7.64 -3.25
N MET A 49 -16.06 -7.13 -2.04
CA MET A 49 -15.99 -7.84 -0.77
C MET A 49 -16.69 -7.01 0.33
N SER A 50 -16.84 -7.57 1.53
CA SER A 50 -17.43 -6.84 2.66
C SER A 50 -16.59 -5.62 3.07
N ILE A 51 -17.19 -4.65 3.78
CA ILE A 51 -16.46 -3.51 4.36
C ILE A 51 -15.35 -4.02 5.29
N PHE A 52 -15.67 -5.00 6.13
CA PHE A 52 -14.70 -5.63 7.03
C PHE A 52 -13.50 -6.19 6.25
N ASP A 53 -13.76 -6.96 5.19
CA ASP A 53 -12.68 -7.59 4.42
C ASP A 53 -11.86 -6.59 3.63
N ASN A 54 -12.46 -5.51 3.12
CA ASN A 54 -11.73 -4.41 2.49
C ASN A 54 -10.73 -3.76 3.46
N VAL A 55 -11.13 -3.50 4.72
CA VAL A 55 -10.24 -2.90 5.73
C VAL A 55 -9.21 -3.92 6.26
N ALA A 56 -9.62 -5.17 6.47
CA ALA A 56 -8.73 -6.24 6.96
C ALA A 56 -7.70 -6.69 5.90
N TYR A 57 -7.91 -6.38 4.62
CA TYR A 57 -7.09 -6.82 3.51
C TYR A 57 -5.60 -6.48 3.68
N GLY A 58 -5.30 -5.21 4.02
CA GLY A 58 -3.93 -4.74 4.25
C GLY A 58 -3.23 -5.54 5.36
N PRO A 59 -3.74 -5.51 6.61
CA PRO A 59 -3.22 -6.32 7.72
C PRO A 59 -3.00 -7.80 7.38
N ARG A 60 -3.94 -8.44 6.66
CA ARG A 60 -3.84 -9.85 6.24
C ARG A 60 -2.66 -10.07 5.29
N ILE A 61 -2.50 -9.23 4.27
CA ILE A 61 -1.37 -9.32 3.32
C ILE A 61 -0.03 -9.08 4.03
N HIS A 62 -0.02 -8.24 5.06
CA HIS A 62 1.14 -8.01 5.91
C HIS A 62 1.40 -9.15 6.91
N GLY A 63 0.64 -10.25 6.85
CA GLY A 63 0.88 -11.48 7.61
C GLY A 63 0.11 -11.59 8.92
N ILE A 64 -0.79 -10.66 9.25
CA ILE A 64 -1.62 -10.77 10.45
C ILE A 64 -2.72 -11.80 10.21
N LYS A 65 -2.58 -12.97 10.87
CA LYS A 65 -3.52 -14.10 10.74
C LYS A 65 -4.49 -14.23 11.92
N ASN A 66 -4.20 -13.57 13.05
CA ASN A 66 -5.03 -13.66 14.25
C ASN A 66 -6.37 -12.93 14.03
N LYS A 67 -7.48 -13.67 14.06
CA LYS A 67 -8.82 -13.12 13.80
C LYS A 67 -9.23 -12.04 14.80
N ARG A 68 -8.90 -12.21 16.08
CA ARG A 68 -9.23 -11.22 17.12
C ARG A 68 -8.46 -9.93 16.89
N GLN A 69 -7.17 -10.02 16.61
CA GLN A 69 -6.34 -8.85 16.30
C GLN A 69 -6.84 -8.12 15.04
N LEU A 70 -7.24 -8.86 14.01
CA LEU A 70 -7.83 -8.25 12.80
C LEU A 70 -9.14 -7.51 13.12
N ALA A 71 -10.01 -8.10 13.94
CA ALA A 71 -11.25 -7.46 14.34
C ALA A 71 -11.00 -6.15 15.11
N GLU A 72 -10.08 -6.17 16.07
CA GLU A 72 -9.67 -4.98 16.85
C GLU A 72 -9.09 -3.87 15.95
N ILE A 73 -8.27 -4.24 14.95
CA ILE A 73 -7.74 -3.27 13.98
C ILE A 73 -8.86 -2.65 13.15
N VAL A 74 -9.76 -3.47 12.60
CA VAL A 74 -10.85 -3.01 11.73
C VAL A 74 -11.80 -2.09 12.49
N GLU A 75 -12.23 -2.50 13.69
CA GLU A 75 -13.12 -1.71 14.53
C GLU A 75 -12.52 -0.34 14.84
N ARG A 76 -11.27 -0.31 15.32
CA ARG A 76 -10.57 0.95 15.61
C ARG A 76 -10.43 1.85 14.38
N SER A 77 -10.13 1.26 13.21
CA SER A 77 -10.00 2.01 11.96
C SER A 77 -11.33 2.59 11.49
N LEU A 78 -12.44 1.88 11.64
CA LEU A 78 -13.76 2.36 11.23
C LEU A 78 -14.31 3.41 12.19
N ILE A 79 -14.10 3.26 13.50
CA ILE A 79 -14.53 4.24 14.50
C ILE A 79 -13.73 5.54 14.38
N GLY A 80 -12.40 5.46 14.20
CA GLY A 80 -11.55 6.64 14.07
C GLY A 80 -11.68 7.39 12.73
N ALA A 81 -12.42 6.84 11.77
CA ALA A 81 -12.70 7.46 10.49
C ALA A 81 -14.03 8.25 10.45
N ALA A 82 -14.83 8.16 11.52
CA ALA A 82 -16.06 8.94 11.72
C ALA A 82 -15.75 10.30 12.36
#